data_AF-A0A9D6VBU7-F1
#
_entry.id   AF-A0A9D6VBU7-F1
#
_cell.length_a   1.000
_cell.length_b   1.000
_cell.length_c   1.000
_cell.angle_alpha   90.00
_cell.angle_beta   90.00
_cell.angle_gamma   90.00
#
_symmetry.space_group_name_H-M   'P 1'
#
loop_
_entity.id
_entity.type
_entity.pdbx_description
1 polymer ?
#
loop_
_entity_poly.entity_id
_entity_poly.type
_entity_poly.pdbx_seq_one_letter_code
_entity_poly.pdbx_strand_id
1 'polypeptide(L)' 'MVLIYESDPLDNEDARGRFYHVCRGRIDRNEIHLPAGEQVYECAVCGIDLEAEDFWLARQKGSV' A
#
# COMPACT_ATOMS: atom_id res chain seq x y z
N MET A 1 -2.62 8.42 -8.08
CA MET A 1 -2.59 8.19 -6.62
C MET A 1 -1.18 7.73 -6.25
N VAL A 2 -0.65 8.07 -5.09
CA VAL A 2 0.66 7.55 -4.65
C VAL A 2 0.40 6.44 -3.65
N LEU A 3 0.92 5.25 -3.93
CA LEU A 3 0.99 4.17 -2.96
C LEU A 3 2.20 4.43 -2.06
N ILE A 4 1.96 4.42 -0.76
CA ILE A 4 2.96 4.57 0.28
C ILE A 4 3.10 3.23 0.97
N TYR A 5 4.33 2.74 1.04
CA TYR A 5 4.68 1.61 1.87
C TYR A 5 5.44 2.13 3.08
N GLU A 6 4.92 1.84 4.27
CA GLU A 6 5.54 2.22 5.55
C GLU A 6 6.03 0.93 6.22
N SER A 7 7.36 0.75 6.26
CA SER A 7 7.97 -0.28 7.11
C SER A 7 7.88 0.18 8.56
N ASP A 8 7.26 -0.63 9.41
CA ASP A 8 7.22 -0.37 10.84
C ASP A 8 8.66 -0.51 11.41
N PRO A 9 9.20 0.49 12.12
CA PRO A 9 10.60 0.49 12.57
C PRO A 9 10.86 -0.46 13.75
N LEU A 10 9.85 -1.16 14.27
CA LEU A 10 10.08 -2.30 15.15
C LEU A 10 10.60 -3.48 14.33
N ASP A 11 11.92 -3.51 14.21
CA ASP A 11 12.78 -4.58 13.70
C ASP A 11 12.39 -5.93 14.32
N ASN A 12 11.37 -6.56 13.76
CA ASN A 12 10.97 -7.92 14.04
C ASN A 12 10.97 -8.64 12.69
N GLU A 13 11.41 -9.89 12.67
CA GLU A 13 11.47 -10.72 11.46
C GLU A 13 10.10 -10.91 10.75
N ASP A 14 9.02 -10.43 11.39
CA ASP A 14 7.63 -10.35 10.93
C ASP A 14 7.13 -8.92 10.62
N ALA A 15 8.02 -7.93 10.43
CA ALA A 15 7.67 -6.55 10.05
C ALA A 15 7.04 -6.50 8.65
N ARG A 16 5.78 -6.92 8.54
CA ARG A 16 4.94 -6.72 7.36
C ARG A 16 4.66 -5.22 7.28
N GLY A 17 5.37 -4.53 6.39
CA GLY A 17 5.11 -3.11 6.17
C GLY A 17 3.67 -2.88 5.71
N ARG A 18 3.13 -1.72 6.10
CA ARG A 18 1.74 -1.35 5.85
C ARG A 18 1.66 -0.56 4.56
N PHE A 19 0.63 -0.82 3.78
CA PHE A 19 0.33 -0.01 2.60
C PHE A 19 -0.71 1.05 2.96
N TYR A 20 -0.46 2.26 2.49
CA TYR A 20 -1.36 3.40 2.56
C TYR A 20 -1.45 4.05 1.20
N HIS A 21 -2.54 4.73 0.91
CA HIS A 21 -2.68 5.47 -0.33
C HIS A 21 -2.98 6.93 -0.06
N VAL A 22 -2.55 7.80 -0.96
CA VAL A 22 -2.87 9.23 -0.90
C VAL A 22 -4.14 9.51 -1.69
N CYS A 23 -5.28 9.63 -1.02
CA CYS A 23 -6.53 10.08 -1.65
C CYS A 23 -6.76 11.58 -1.42
N ARG A 24 -7.15 12.32 -2.48
CA ARG A 24 -7.45 13.76 -2.42
C ARG A 24 -6.36 14.63 -1.77
N GLY A 25 -5.10 14.26 -1.92
CA GLY A 25 -3.95 15.00 -1.36
C GLY A 25 -3.71 14.77 0.13
N ARG A 26 -4.35 13.79 0.77
CA ARG A 26 -4.08 13.35 2.15
C ARG A 26 -3.75 11.87 2.16
N ILE A 27 -2.87 11.48 3.07
CA ILE A 27 -2.58 10.05 3.32
C ILE A 27 -3.79 9.46 4.02
N ASP A 28 -4.42 8.50 3.38
CA ASP A 28 -5.45 7.68 3.98
C ASP A 28 -4.74 6.62 4.83
N ARG A 29 -4.84 6.75 6.16
CA ARG A 29 -4.26 5.81 7.12
C ARG A 29 -5.07 4.52 7.25
N ASN A 30 -6.02 4.30 6.34
CA ASN A 30 -6.67 3.01 6.23
C ASN A 30 -5.68 2.07 5.56
N GLU A 31 -5.26 1.06 6.30
CA GLU A 31 -4.33 0.07 5.82
C GLU A 31 -4.95 -0.68 4.64
N ILE A 32 -4.26 -0.63 3.51
CA ILE A 32 -4.68 -1.35 2.33
C ILE A 32 -4.03 -2.73 2.35
N HIS A 33 -4.86 -3.76 2.20
CA HIS A 33 -4.38 -5.10 1.87
C HIS A 33 -4.93 -5.45 0.50
N LEU A 34 -4.10 -6.03 -0.36
CA LEU A 34 -4.65 -6.82 -1.45
C LEU A 34 -5.34 -8.04 -0.82
N PRO A 35 -6.67 -8.17 -0.98
CA PRO A 35 -7.33 -9.40 -0.58
C PRO A 35 -6.71 -10.58 -1.34
N ALA A 36 -6.49 -11.69 -0.63
CA ALA A 36 -5.79 -12.84 -1.16
C ALA A 36 -6.52 -13.40 -2.40
N GLY A 37 -5.91 -13.28 -3.57
CA GLY A 37 -6.47 -13.73 -4.84
C GLY A 37 -6.92 -12.61 -5.78
N GLU A 38 -6.97 -11.37 -5.29
CA GLU A 38 -7.28 -10.19 -6.12
C GLU A 38 -5.99 -9.62 -6.72
N GLN A 39 -6.10 -9.13 -7.96
CA GLN A 39 -4.97 -8.55 -8.70
C GLN A 39 -4.97 -7.02 -8.67
N VAL A 40 -6.07 -6.41 -8.24
CA VAL A 40 -6.26 -4.96 -8.24
C VAL A 40 -7.02 -4.57 -6.98
N TYR A 41 -6.57 -3.51 -6.33
CA TYR A 41 -7.30 -2.82 -5.27
C TYR A 41 -7.92 -1.54 -5.84
N GLU A 42 -9.24 -1.41 -5.80
CA GLU A 42 -9.92 -0.17 -6.20
C GLU A 42 -10.23 0.69 -4.98
N CYS A 43 -9.81 1.94 -4.99
CA CYS A 43 -10.25 2.89 -3.96
C CYS A 43 -11.64 3.44 -4.28
N ALA A 44 -12.64 3.08 -3.47
CA ALA A 44 -14.02 3.55 -3.58
C ALA A 44 -14.22 5.08 -3.47
N VAL A 45 -13.21 5.82 -2.99
CA VAL A 45 -13.29 7.29 -2.81
C VAL A 45 -12.77 8.06 -4.02
N CYS A 46 -11.64 7.61 -4.57
CA CYS A 46 -10.98 8.28 -5.69
C CYS A 46 -11.27 7.58 -7.03
N GLY A 47 -11.81 6.35 -7.01
CA GLY A 47 -12.09 5.53 -8.19
C GLY A 47 -10.81 5.09 -8.93
N ILE A 48 -9.71 4.89 -8.19
CA ILE A 48 -8.42 4.52 -8.76
C ILE A 48 -8.12 3.07 -8.40
N ASP A 49 -7.85 2.31 -9.43
CA ASP A 49 -7.29 0.97 -9.45
C ASP A 49 -5.77 1.00 -9.17
N LEU A 50 -5.34 0.22 -8.18
CA LEU A 50 -3.95 -0.06 -7.84
C LEU A 50 -3.68 -1.53 -8.14
N GLU A 51 -2.80 -1.82 -9.08
CA GLU A 51 -2.50 -3.18 -9.48
C GLU A 51 -1.58 -3.87 -8.46
N ALA A 52 -1.60 -5.20 -8.40
CA ALA A 52 -0.70 -5.96 -7.54
C ALA A 52 0.78 -5.62 -7.77
N GLU A 53 1.12 -5.22 -8.99
CA GLU A 53 2.46 -4.78 -9.38
C GLU A 53 2.86 -3.46 -8.69
N ASP A 54 1.93 -2.52 -8.47
CA ASP A 54 2.18 -1.29 -7.70
C ASP A 54 2.56 -1.59 -6.25
N PHE A 55 1.88 -2.56 -5.63
CA PHE A 55 2.18 -2.98 -4.25
C PHE A 55 3.54 -3.65 -4.14
N TRP A 56 3.89 -4.50 -5.12
CA TRP A 56 5.23 -5.07 -5.22
C TRP A 56 6.30 -3.99 -5.38
N LEU A 57 6.07 -3.03 -6.27
CA LEU A 57 7.00 -1.93 -6.54
C LEU A 57 7.16 -1.02 -5.33
N ALA A 58 6.08 -0.68 -4.63
CA ALA A 58 6.13 0.14 -3.41
C ALA A 58 6.87 -0.56 -2.27
N ARG A 59 6.63 -1.86 -2.07
CA ARG A 59 7.38 -2.68 -1.10
C ARG A 59 8.87 -2.73 -1.44
N GLN A 60 9.22 -2.89 -2.71
CA GLN A 60 10.61 -2.91 -3.16
C GLN A 60 11.28 -1.55 -2.95
N LYS A 61 10.57 -0.45 -3.21
CA LYS A 61 11.10 0.91 -3.06
C LYS A 61 11.22 1.37 -1.60
N GLY A 62 10.35 0.92 -0.70
CA GLY A 62 10.42 1.26 0.72
C GLY A 62 11.36 0.39 1.55
N SER A 63 12.14 -0.48 0.89
CA SER A 63 13.20 -1.29 1.49
C SER A 63 14.58 -0.67 1.18
N VAL A 64 14.78 0.59 1.54
CA VAL A 64 16.08 1.29 1.48
C VAL A 64 16.46 1.92 2.80
#